data_AF-A0A1R7T696-F1
#
_entry.id   AF-A0A1R7T696-F1
#
_cell.length_a   1.000
_cell.length_b   1.000
_cell.length_c   1.000
_cell.angle_alpha   90.00
_cell.angle_beta   90.00
_cell.angle_gamma   90.00
#
_symmetry.space_group_name_H-M   'P 1'
#
loop_
_entity.id
_entity.type
_entity.pdbx_description
1 polymer ?
#
loop_
_entity_poly.entity_id
_entity_poly.type
_entity_poly.pdbx_seq_one_letter_code
_entity_poly.pdbx_strand_id
1 'polypeptide(L)'
;MNKTVMIAIAVLCLAAAGIITYISVGGGTDGTKSKPIYLKCTECGKVVEMSVGEYEKKMKELTEGLSQLELMNTDTSLKCPDCSGRLQVGYKDPDTGEVVLIGN
;
A
#
# COMPACT_ATOMS: atom_id res chain seq x y z
N MET A 1 -12.72 31.79 -34.81
CA MET A 1 -12.65 30.46 -34.14
C MET A 1 -13.41 29.46 -34.99
N ASN A 2 -12.70 28.54 -35.64
CA ASN A 2 -13.27 27.61 -36.61
C ASN A 2 -14.05 26.51 -35.88
N LYS A 3 -15.27 26.21 -36.34
CA LYS A 3 -16.16 25.17 -35.78
C LYS A 3 -15.44 23.81 -35.60
N THR A 4 -14.49 23.51 -36.48
CA THR A 4 -13.63 22.32 -36.45
C THR A 4 -12.78 22.22 -35.18
N VAL A 5 -12.28 23.34 -34.66
CA VAL A 5 -11.42 23.36 -33.46
C VAL A 5 -12.24 23.06 -32.20
N MET A 6 -13.48 23.56 -32.14
CA MET A 6 -14.38 23.31 -31.01
C MET A 6 -14.81 21.84 -30.95
N ILE A 7 -15.07 21.22 -32.10
CA ILE A 7 -15.41 19.79 -32.18
C ILE A 7 -14.22 18.92 -31.76
N ALA A 8 -12.99 19.26 -32.18
CA ALA A 8 -11.80 18.50 -31.81
C ALA A 8 -11.56 18.47 -30.29
N ILE A 9 -11.76 19.59 -29.59
CA ILE A 9 -11.62 19.67 -28.13
C ILE A 9 -12.69 18.84 -27.42
N ALA A 10 -13.94 18.89 -27.90
CA ALA A 10 -15.03 18.10 -27.33
C ALA A 10 -14.77 16.59 -27.45
N VAL A 11 -14.28 16.13 -28.61
CA VAL A 11 -13.94 14.72 -28.84
C VAL A 11 -12.77 14.28 -27.95
N LEU A 12 -11.76 15.13 -27.78
CA LEU A 12 -10.62 14.84 -26.91
C LEU A 12 -11.06 14.67 -25.43
N CYS A 13 -11.96 15.52 -24.95
CA CYS A 13 -12.50 15.42 -23.58
C CYS A 13 -13.36 14.17 -23.37
N LEU A 14 -14.19 13.80 -24.35
CA LEU A 14 -15.02 12.60 -24.29
C LEU A 14 -14.19 11.30 -24.29
N ALA A 15 -13.10 11.27 -25.07
CA ALA A 15 -12.17 10.14 -25.06
C ALA A 15 -11.44 10.00 -23.71
N ALA A 16 -11.01 11.13 -23.11
CA ALA A 16 -10.40 11.12 -21.78
C ALA A 16 -11.38 10.63 -20.69
N ALA A 17 -12.65 11.07 -20.74
CA ALA A 17 -13.67 10.61 -19.81
C ALA A 17 -13.97 9.11 -19.95
N GLY A 18 -14.07 8.60 -21.18
CA GLY A 18 -14.34 7.17 -21.44
C GLY A 18 -13.23 6.23 -20.97
N ILE A 19 -11.97 6.68 -21.02
CA ILE A 19 -10.83 5.92 -20.49
C ILE A 19 -10.89 5.80 -18.96
N ILE A 20 -11.31 6.86 -18.26
CA ILE A 20 -11.46 6.85 -16.80
C ILE A 20 -12.55 5.87 -16.35
N THR A 21 -13.66 5.77 -17.10
CA THR A 21 -14.73 4.82 -16.80
C THR A 21 -14.36 3.37 -17.13
N TYR A 22 -13.53 3.12 -18.15
CA TYR A 22 -13.10 1.77 -18.50
C TYR A 22 -12.21 1.14 -17.41
N ILE A 23 -11.39 1.94 -16.73
CA ILE A 23 -10.60 1.49 -15.56
C ILE A 23 -11.52 1.28 -14.34
N SER A 24 -12.67 1.96 -14.29
CA SER A 24 -13.61 1.90 -13.15
C SER A 24 -14.60 0.72 -13.23
N VAL A 25 -14.89 0.19 -14.42
CA VAL A 25 -15.78 -0.99 -14.60
C VAL A 25 -15.07 -2.32 -14.31
N GLY A 26 -13.75 -2.30 -14.14
CA GLY A 26 -12.91 -3.48 -13.87
C GLY A 26 -12.40 -3.61 -12.43
N GLY A 27 -12.81 -2.77 -11.47
CA GLY A 27 -12.40 -2.95 -10.09
C GLY A 27 -12.64 -1.75 -9.19
N GLY A 28 -13.60 -1.91 -8.27
CA GLY A 28 -13.55 -1.32 -6.95
C GLY A 28 -13.35 0.19 -6.87
N THR A 29 -14.45 0.94 -6.94
CA THR A 29 -14.58 2.18 -6.19
C THR A 29 -14.32 1.91 -4.71
N ASP A 30 -13.14 2.27 -4.21
CA ASP A 30 -12.99 2.67 -2.82
C ASP A 30 -11.90 3.74 -2.72
N GLY A 31 -12.35 4.99 -2.73
CA GLY A 31 -11.53 6.20 -2.59
C GLY A 31 -10.98 6.41 -1.18
N THR A 32 -10.71 5.34 -0.44
CA THR A 32 -9.98 5.40 0.81
C THR A 32 -8.51 5.17 0.48
N LYS A 33 -7.76 6.24 0.21
CA LYS A 33 -6.29 6.19 0.12
C LYS A 33 -5.75 5.67 1.46
N SER A 34 -5.70 4.36 1.60
CA SER A 34 -5.17 3.68 2.76
C SER A 34 -3.72 4.12 2.89
N LYS A 35 -3.40 4.85 3.95
CA LYS A 35 -2.04 5.37 4.17
C LYS A 35 -1.07 4.18 4.12
N PRO A 36 0.01 4.26 3.34
CA PRO A 36 0.96 3.15 3.26
C PRO A 36 1.51 2.84 4.66
N ILE A 37 1.70 1.55 4.92
CA ILE A 37 2.37 1.07 6.11
C ILE A 37 3.87 1.06 5.83
N TYR A 38 4.62 1.65 6.74
CA TYR A 38 6.08 1.66 6.68
C TYR A 38 6.62 0.54 7.56
N LEU A 39 7.55 -0.24 7.03
CA LEU A 39 8.21 -1.32 7.76
C LEU A 39 9.69 -1.04 7.79
N LYS A 40 10.33 -1.05 8.96
CA LYS A 40 11.77 -0.80 9.11
C LYS A 40 12.45 -2.04 9.70
N CYS A 41 13.52 -2.53 9.05
CA CYS A 41 14.36 -3.60 9.63
C CYS A 41 15.11 -3.01 10.83
N THR A 42 15.02 -3.65 11.98
CA THR A 42 15.75 -3.21 13.19
C THR A 42 17.25 -3.47 13.13
N GLU A 43 17.69 -4.41 12.29
CA GLU A 43 19.11 -4.76 12.15
C GLU A 43 19.85 -3.84 11.17
N CYS A 44 19.30 -3.66 9.96
CA CYS A 44 19.96 -2.92 8.88
C CYS A 44 19.32 -1.56 8.58
N GLY A 45 18.20 -1.21 9.22
CA GLY A 45 17.50 0.06 9.04
C GLY A 45 16.72 0.21 7.73
N LYS A 46 16.69 -0.83 6.87
CA LYS A 46 15.97 -0.77 5.58
C LYS A 46 14.50 -0.51 5.79
N VAL A 47 13.97 0.49 5.09
CA VAL A 47 12.55 0.83 5.07
C VAL A 47 11.90 0.23 3.84
N VAL A 48 10.81 -0.50 4.05
CA VAL A 48 9.93 -1.06 3.02
C VAL A 48 8.58 -0.38 3.16
N GLU A 49 8.09 0.24 2.09
CA GLU A 49 6.74 0.77 2.02
C GLU A 49 5.82 -0.31 1.43
N MET A 50 4.67 -0.55 2.05
CA MET A 50 3.64 -1.43 1.49
C MET A 50 2.24 -0.90 1.77
N SER A 51 1.30 -1.30 0.92
CA SER A 51 -0.11 -0.94 1.11
C SER A 51 -0.70 -1.65 2.33
N VAL A 52 -1.66 -1.02 3.03
CA VAL A 52 -2.37 -1.67 4.15
C VAL A 52 -2.94 -3.03 3.74
N GLY A 53 -3.59 -3.10 2.57
CA GLY A 53 -4.15 -4.35 2.07
C GLY A 53 -3.10 -5.44 1.77
N GLU A 54 -1.89 -5.06 1.37
CA GLU A 54 -0.79 -6.03 1.17
C GLU A 54 -0.24 -6.53 2.50
N TYR A 55 -0.11 -5.63 3.48
CA TYR A 55 0.29 -5.99 4.84
C TYR A 55 -0.74 -6.91 5.50
N GLU A 56 -2.03 -6.56 5.44
CA GLU A 56 -3.12 -7.37 5.98
C GLU A 56 -3.18 -8.74 5.32
N LYS A 57 -3.01 -8.80 3.98
CA LYS A 57 -2.96 -10.09 3.27
C LYS A 57 -1.79 -10.94 3.76
N LYS A 58 -0.58 -10.37 3.87
CA LYS A 58 0.60 -11.10 4.37
C LYS A 58 0.44 -11.55 5.81
N MET A 59 -0.06 -10.68 6.68
CA MET A 59 -0.32 -11.03 8.08
C MET A 59 -1.41 -12.10 8.16
N LYS A 60 -2.44 -12.02 7.32
CA LYS A 60 -3.45 -13.06 7.21
C LYS A 60 -2.81 -14.37 6.77
N GLU A 61 -2.02 -14.42 5.71
CA GLU A 61 -1.30 -15.64 5.28
C GLU A 61 -0.37 -16.20 6.36
N LEU A 62 0.29 -15.34 7.15
CA LEU A 62 1.13 -15.74 8.28
C LEU A 62 0.34 -16.28 9.47
N THR A 63 -0.93 -15.89 9.61
CA THR A 63 -1.80 -16.24 10.73
C THR A 63 -2.88 -17.26 10.37
N GLU A 64 -3.14 -17.44 9.07
CA GLU A 64 -4.16 -18.32 8.52
C GLU A 64 -3.74 -19.77 8.70
N GLY A 65 -4.51 -20.50 9.50
CA GLY A 65 -4.21 -21.89 9.87
C GLY A 65 -3.48 -22.05 11.20
N LEU A 66 -3.04 -20.97 11.85
CA LEU A 66 -2.52 -21.03 13.22
C LEU A 66 -3.67 -20.87 14.22
N SER A 67 -3.75 -21.78 15.18
CA SER A 67 -4.63 -21.61 16.34
C SER A 67 -4.18 -20.43 17.19
N GLN A 68 -5.07 -19.86 18.00
CA GLN A 68 -4.75 -18.74 18.89
C GLN A 68 -3.57 -19.03 19.82
N LEU A 69 -3.36 -20.30 20.18
CA LEU A 69 -2.23 -20.77 21.00
C LEU A 69 -0.92 -20.83 20.21
N GLU A 70 -0.99 -21.17 18.92
CA GLU A 70 0.15 -21.20 18.01
C GLU A 70 0.57 -19.80 17.60
N LEU A 71 -0.37 -18.85 17.48
CA LEU A 71 -0.07 -17.44 17.24
C LEU A 71 0.77 -16.82 18.37
N MET A 72 0.61 -17.28 19.61
CA MET A 72 1.42 -16.81 20.74
C MET A 72 2.85 -17.37 20.71
N ASN A 73 3.08 -18.50 20.04
CA ASN A 73 4.39 -19.15 19.95
C ASN A 73 5.07 -18.98 18.57
N THR A 74 4.34 -18.48 17.59
CA THR A 74 4.84 -18.31 16.21
C THR A 74 5.32 -16.90 16.02
N ASP A 75 6.53 -16.78 15.50
CA ASP A 75 7.10 -15.49 15.10
C ASP A 75 6.40 -15.00 13.83
N THR A 76 5.29 -14.29 14.01
CA THR A 76 4.49 -13.64 12.96
C THR A 76 5.13 -12.33 12.48
N SER A 77 6.43 -12.16 12.70
CA SER A 77 7.18 -11.00 12.23
C SER A 77 7.55 -11.15 10.76
N LEU A 78 7.35 -10.10 9.98
CA LEU A 78 7.88 -10.05 8.61
C LEU A 78 9.41 -10.04 8.66
N LYS A 79 10.07 -10.88 7.85
CA LYS A 79 11.53 -10.86 7.68
C LYS A 79 11.93 -9.81 6.65
N CYS A 80 13.06 -9.16 6.86
CA CYS A 80 13.60 -8.27 5.86
C CYS A 80 14.18 -9.06 4.69
N PRO A 81 14.07 -8.55 3.44
CA PRO A 81 14.64 -9.23 2.28
C PRO A 81 16.18 -9.21 2.24
N ASP A 82 16.82 -8.24 2.89
CA ASP A 82 18.29 -8.05 2.83
C ASP A 82 19.00 -8.51 4.11
N CYS A 83 18.30 -8.40 5.26
CA CYS A 83 18.78 -8.80 6.57
C CYS A 83 17.96 -10.02 7.03
N SER A 84 18.52 -10.98 7.78
CA SER A 84 17.69 -11.99 8.48
C SER A 84 16.93 -11.40 9.70
N GLY A 85 17.00 -10.08 9.85
CA GLY A 85 16.31 -9.31 10.88
C GLY A 85 14.83 -9.16 10.63
N ARG A 86 14.15 -8.64 11.64
CA ARG A 86 12.70 -8.46 11.67
C ARG A 86 12.35 -7.07 11.16
N LEU A 87 11.31 -7.00 10.33
CA LEU A 87 10.64 -5.78 9.96
C LEU A 87 9.61 -5.45 11.03
N GLN A 88 9.73 -4.25 11.60
CA GLN A 88 8.73 -3.72 12.52
C GLN A 88 7.90 -2.64 11.85
N VAL A 89 6.64 -2.57 12.24
CA VAL A 89 5.70 -1.56 11.75
C VAL A 89 6.10 -0.21 12.31
N GLY A 90 6.17 0.77 11.43
CA GLY A 90 6.41 2.17 11.73
C GLY A 90 5.43 3.07 11.01
N TYR A 91 5.42 4.33 11.44
CA TYR A 91 4.79 5.41 10.70
C TYR A 91 5.87 6.33 10.16
N LYS A 92 5.58 6.96 9.02
CA LYS A 92 6.42 8.04 8.51
C LYS A 92 6.02 9.34 9.17
N ASP A 93 6.97 9.94 9.88
CA ASP A 93 6.83 11.25 10.48
C ASP A 93 6.61 12.31 9.37
N PRO A 94 5.57 13.14 9.45
CA PRO A 94 5.23 14.10 8.41
C PRO A 94 6.17 15.32 8.37
N ASP A 95 6.84 15.64 9.47
CA ASP A 95 7.69 16.82 9.62
C ASP A 95 9.12 16.55 9.15
N THR A 96 9.63 15.35 9.44
CA THR A 96 11.02 14.92 9.14
C THR A 96 11.09 13.94 7.98
N GLY A 97 9.99 13.26 7.65
CA GLY A 97 9.96 12.17 6.67
C GLY A 97 10.61 10.88 7.15
N GLU A 98 11.03 10.79 8.41
CA GLU A 98 11.66 9.60 8.99
C GLU A 98 10.62 8.53 9.32
N VAL A 99 10.97 7.25 9.20
CA VAL A 99 10.11 6.15 9.68
C VAL A 99 10.44 5.84 11.14
N VAL A 100 9.45 6.11 12.00
CA VAL A 100 9.47 5.88 13.45
C VAL A 100 8.71 4.59 13.75
N LEU A 101 9.34 3.68 14.50
CA LEU A 101 8.75 2.39 14.86
C LEU A 101 7.63 2.56 15.90
N ILE A 102 6.53 1.82 15.72
CA ILE A 102 5.41 1.81 16.66
C ILE A 102 5.71 0.75 17.73
N GLY A 103 5.92 1.18 18.98
CA GLY A 103 6.15 0.27 20.11
C GLY A 103 7.58 0.22 20.65
N ASN A 104 8.39 1.27 20.43
CA ASN A 104 9.62 1.50 21.21
C ASN A 104 9.31 2.33 22.46
#